data_AF-A0A1F5ZCS4-F1
#
_entry.id   AF-A0A1F5ZCS4-F1
#
_cell.length_a   1.000
_cell.length_b   1.000
_cell.length_c   1.000
_cell.angle_alpha   90.00
_cell.angle_beta   90.00
_cell.angle_gamma   90.00
#
_symmetry.space_group_name_H-M   'P 1'
#
loop_
_entity.id
_entity.type
_entity.pdbx_description
1 polymer ?
#
loop_
_entity_poly.entity_id
_entity_poly.type
_entity_poly.pdbx_seq_one_letter_code
_entity_poly.pdbx_strand_id
1 'polypeptide(L)' 'MVYVKAQPGDTSDSLIRKFTRKVLTEGILQDLKKREFYQKPAEQRKEKKRDLERRIRQSNK' A
#
# COMPACT_ATOMS: atom_id res chain seq x y z
N MET A 1 7.62 -7.81 1.29
CA MET A 1 9.05 -7.44 1.16
C MET A 1 9.29 -7.28 -0.33
N VAL A 2 9.52 -6.04 -0.78
CA VAL A 2 9.54 -5.70 -2.20
C VAL A 2 10.93 -5.93 -2.78
N TYR A 3 11.01 -6.62 -3.91
CA TYR A 3 12.21 -6.69 -4.73
C TYR A 3 11.94 -6.17 -6.14
N VAL A 4 12.86 -5.38 -6.68
CA VAL A 4 12.88 -4.94 -8.08
C VAL A 4 14.25 -5.29 -8.66
N LYS A 5 14.27 -6.03 -9.77
CA LYS A 5 15.50 -6.37 -10.50
C LYS A 5 15.58 -5.50 -11.74
N ALA A 6 16.76 -4.90 -11.97
CA ALA A 6 17.04 -4.14 -13.18
C ALA A 6 17.03 -5.08 -14.40
N GLN A 7 16.44 -4.61 -15.50
CA GLN A 7 16.49 -5.30 -16.79
C GLN A 7 17.40 -4.53 -17.76
N PRO A 8 17.98 -5.18 -18.77
CA PRO A 8 18.73 -4.49 -19.82
C PRO A 8 17.85 -3.44 -20.50
N GLY A 9 18.28 -2.18 -20.49
CA GLY A 9 17.53 -1.04 -21.05
C GLY A 9 16.69 -0.25 -20.04
N ASP A 10 16.65 -0.63 -18.76
CA ASP A 10 16.02 0.20 -17.72
C ASP A 10 16.94 1.36 -17.30
N THR A 11 16.42 2.59 -17.36
CA THR A 11 17.03 3.76 -16.71
C THR A 11 16.85 3.69 -15.19
N SER A 12 17.73 4.34 -14.43
CA SER A 12 17.62 4.49 -12.98
C SER A 12 16.24 5.00 -12.53
N ASP A 13 15.69 6.00 -13.22
CA ASP A 13 14.36 6.56 -12.91
C ASP A 13 13.22 5.53 -13.10
N SER A 14 13.27 4.72 -14.16
CA SER A 14 12.32 3.63 -14.42
C SER A 14 12.31 2.62 -13.27
N LEU A 15 13.49 2.26 -12.76
CA LEU A 15 13.66 1.38 -11.61
C LEU A 15 13.05 1.96 -10.33
N ILE A 16 13.31 3.23 -10.03
CA ILE A 16 12.72 3.92 -8.87
C ILE A 16 11.20 3.93 -8.97
N ARG A 17 10.65 4.25 -10.15
CA ARG A 17 9.20 4.27 -10.38
C ARG A 17 8.56 2.88 -10.26
N LYS A 18 9.22 1.82 -10.71
CA LYS A 18 8.77 0.43 -10.52
C LYS A 18 8.78 0.06 -9.03
N PHE A 19 9.81 0.46 -8.30
CA PHE A 19 9.92 0.22 -6.87
C PHE A 19 8.83 0.95 -6.09
N THR A 20 8.65 2.26 -6.30
CA THR A 20 7.61 3.04 -5.61
C THR A 20 6.23 2.47 -5.88
N ARG A 21 5.94 2.07 -7.13
CA ARG A 21 4.68 1.39 -7.46
C ARG A 21 4.52 0.09 -6.68
N LYS A 22 5.54 -0.79 -6.66
CA LYS A 22 5.46 -2.05 -5.89
C LYS A 22 5.25 -1.82 -4.39
N VAL A 23 5.93 -0.83 -3.79
CA VAL A 23 5.76 -0.47 -2.38
C VAL A 23 4.34 -0.01 -2.07
N LEU A 24 3.75 0.78 -2.96
CA LEU A 24 2.36 1.23 -2.83
C LEU A 24 1.37 0.07 -3.01
N THR A 25 1.60 -0.80 -3.99
CA THR A 25 0.74 -1.98 -4.24
C THR A 25 0.80 -3.01 -3.11
N GLU A 26 1.99 -3.26 -2.54
CA GLU A 26 2.14 -4.14 -1.38
C GLU A 26 1.59 -3.50 -0.08
N GLY A 27 1.26 -2.20 -0.08
CA GLY A 27 0.66 -1.53 1.07
C GLY A 27 1.59 -1.38 2.27
N ILE A 28 2.91 -1.54 2.10
CA ILE A 28 3.90 -1.55 3.19
C ILE A 28 3.80 -0.30 4.06
N LEU A 29 3.62 0.87 3.45
CA LEU A 29 3.49 2.14 4.17
C LEU A 29 2.21 2.20 5.04
N GLN A 30 1.13 1.58 4.58
CA GLN A 30 -0.14 1.54 5.31
C GLN A 30 -0.02 0.60 6.51
N ASP A 31 0.65 -0.53 6.34
CA ASP A 31 0.90 -1.48 7.41
C ASP A 31 1.86 -0.93 8.47
N LEU A 32 2.89 -0.19 8.04
CA LEU A 32 3.80 0.50 8.95
C LEU A 32 3.04 1.48 9.85
N LYS A 33 2.17 2.31 9.25
CA LYS A 33 1.34 3.27 9.99
C LYS A 33 0.38 2.61 10.97
N LYS A 34 -0.20 1.46 10.61
CA LYS A 34 -1.08 0.68 11.51
C LYS A 34 -0.34 0.06 12.70
N ARG A 35 0.97 -0.16 12.56
CA ARG A 35 1.82 -0.78 13.58
C ARG A 35 2.60 0.24 14.42
N GLU A 36 2.59 1.50 14.04
CA GLU A 36 3.32 2.58 14.71
C GLU A 36 2.87 2.77 16.16
N PHE A 37 1.58 2.55 16.44
CA PHE A 37 1.01 2.63 17.77
C PHE A 37 -0.01 1.50 18.01
N TYR A 38 -0.22 1.15 19.27
CA TYR A 38 -1.29 0.22 19.62
C TYR A 38 -2.65 0.86 19.30
N GLN A 39 -3.43 0.16 18.49
CA GLN A 39 -4.76 0.56 18.11
C GLN A 39 -5.75 -0.42 18.74
N LYS A 40 -6.77 0.08 19.46
CA LYS A 40 -7.77 -0.78 20.10
C LYS A 40 -8.49 -1.64 19.05
N PRO A 41 -8.90 -2.88 19.37
CA PRO A 41 -9.56 -3.77 18.42
C PRO A 41 -10.87 -3.20 17.86
N ALA A 42 -11.55 -2.32 18.60
CA ALA A 42 -12.73 -1.60 18.11
C ALA A 42 -12.39 -0.60 16.99
N GLU A 43 -11.30 0.16 17.14
CA GLU A 43 -10.86 1.14 16.15
C GLU A 43 -10.36 0.46 14.88
N GLN A 44 -9.62 -0.65 15.01
CA GLN A 44 -9.19 -1.44 13.86
C GLN A 44 -10.39 -1.97 13.05
N ARG A 45 -11.45 -2.44 13.72
CA ARG A 45 -12.69 -2.88 13.06
C ARG A 45 -13.39 -1.71 12.35
N LYS A 46 -13.46 -0.54 12.98
CA LYS A 46 -14.04 0.68 12.40
C LYS A 46 -13.26 1.14 11.17
N GLU A 47 -11.93 1.10 11.20
CA GLU A 47 -11.08 1.47 10.07
C GLU A 47 -11.22 0.49 8.90
N LYS A 48 -11.19 -0.82 9.17
CA LYS A 48 -11.43 -1.86 8.14
C LYS A 48 -12.78 -1.69 7.45
N LYS A 49 -13.86 -1.39 8.19
CA LYS A 49 -15.19 -1.13 7.62
C LYS A 49 -15.19 0.10 6.70
N ARG A 50 -14.58 1.20 7.16
CA ARG A 50 -14.45 2.44 6.36
C ARG A 50 -13.65 2.22 5.07
N ASP A 51 -12.56 1.45 5.13
CA ASP A 51 -11.75 1.15 3.96
C ASP A 51 -12.52 0.29 2.94
N LEU A 52 -13.30 -0.69 3.41
CA LEU A 52 -14.17 -1.50 2.54
C LEU A 52 -15.23 -0.64 1.86
N GLU A 53 -15.94 0.20 2.62
CA GLU A 53 -16.95 1.13 2.08
C GLU A 53 -16.35 2.08 1.04
N ARG A 54 -15.14 2.60 1.29
CA ARG A 54 -14.41 3.45 0.34
C ARG A 54 -14.12 2.70 -0.97
N ARG A 55 -13.66 1.45 -0.90
CA ARG A 55 -13.37 0.63 -2.09
C ARG A 55 -14.63 0.35 -2.91
N ILE A 56 -15.74 -0.02 -2.25
CA ILE A 56 -17.02 -0.26 -2.92
C ILE A 56 -17.51 1.01 -3.64
N ARG A 57 -17.45 2.18 -2.95
CA ARG A 57 -17.81 3.47 -3.57
C ARG A 57 -16.95 3.82 -4.77
N GLN A 58 -15.66 3.50 -4.74
CA GLN A 58 -14.75 3.74 -5.87
C GLN A 58 -15.02 2.78 -7.04
N SER A 59 -15.43 1.54 -6.77
CA SER A 59 -15.74 0.56 -7.81
C SER A 59 -17.06 0.83 -8.53
N ASN A 60 -18.02 1.46 -7.85
CA ASN A 60 -19.33 1.78 -8.41
C ASN A 60 -19.35 3.13 -9.17
N LYS A 61 -18.20 3.80 -9.28
CA LYS A 61 -18.01 5.06 -9.98
C LYS A 61 -17.24 4.82 -11.27
#